data_AF-A0A1C0UXK0-F1
#
_entry.id   AF-A0A1C0UXK0-F1
#
_cell.length_a   1.000
_cell.length_b   1.000
_cell.length_c   1.000
_cell.angle_alpha   90.00
_cell.angle_beta   90.00
_cell.angle_gamma   90.00
#
_symmetry.space_group_name_H-M   'P 1'
#
loop_
_entity.id
_entity.type
_entity.pdbx_description
1 polymer ?
#
loop_
_entity_poly.entity_id
_entity_poly.type
_entity_poly.pdbx_seq_one_letter_code
_entity_poly.pdbx_strand_id
1 'polypeptide(L)'
;MKHYSLEWIEAWCQENGWTELFVERRNNYWAFPPGGVMPEPIPSHVLRGIKAEKGLTVEERIWSFSAVMGTVVAVVSTFILRCPMPLVLAFAFNAVTVAQFELEDV
;
A
#
# COMPACT_ATOMS: atom_id res chain seq x y z
N MET A 1 1.37 -6.32 1.83
CA MET A 1 2.17 -5.21 1.30
C MET A 1 2.35 -4.18 2.39
N LYS A 2 3.42 -3.38 2.36
CA LYS A 2 3.52 -2.15 3.15
C LYS A 2 2.86 -1.02 2.37
N HIS A 3 1.77 -0.49 2.91
CA HIS A 3 0.97 0.56 2.25
C HIS A 3 1.54 1.96 2.41
N TYR A 4 2.41 2.15 3.40
CA TYR A 4 3.09 3.41 3.66
C TYR A 4 4.59 3.17 3.74
N SER A 5 5.35 4.07 3.12
CA SER A 5 6.80 4.10 3.30
C SER A 5 7.13 4.68 4.67
N LEU A 6 8.02 4.01 5.41
CA LEU A 6 8.50 4.51 6.69
C LEU A 6 9.20 5.86 6.54
N GLU A 7 9.96 6.02 5.47
CA GLU A 7 10.71 7.25 5.19
C GLU A 7 9.77 8.46 5.02
N TRP A 8 8.58 8.27 4.44
CA TRP A 8 7.62 9.36 4.27
C TRP A 8 6.99 9.78 5.59
N ILE A 9 6.73 8.82 6.46
CA ILE A 9 6.18 9.08 7.80
C ILE A 9 7.24 9.72 8.67
N GLU A 10 8.49 9.25 8.59
CA GLU A 10 9.61 9.85 9.32
C GLU A 10 9.87 11.29 8.90
N ALA A 11 9.84 11.58 7.59
CA ALA A 11 9.94 12.94 7.08
C ALA A 11 8.80 13.83 7.59
N TRP A 12 7.55 13.34 7.54
CA TRP A 12 6.41 14.08 8.09
C TRP A 12 6.54 14.31 9.60
N CYS A 13 7.02 13.31 10.35
CA CYS A 13 7.25 13.44 11.77
C CYS A 13 8.28 14.54 12.07
N GLN A 14 9.41 14.55 11.37
CA GLN A 14 10.45 15.58 11.54
C GLN A 14 9.94 16.99 11.23
N GLU A 15 9.13 17.14 10.17
CA GLU A 15 8.54 18.42 9.78
C GLU A 15 7.50 18.95 10.80
N ASN A 16 6.80 18.04 11.49
CA ASN A 16 5.73 18.38 12.45
C ASN A 16 6.17 18.32 13.91
N GLY A 17 7.47 18.13 14.18
CA GLY A 17 8.02 18.07 15.54
C GLY A 17 7.68 16.79 16.31
N TRP A 18 7.28 15.73 15.60
CA TRP A 18 7.11 14.40 16.19
C TRP A 18 8.45 13.66 16.24
N THR A 19 8.69 12.95 17.34
CA THR A 19 9.97 12.27 17.59
C THR A 19 9.79 10.76 17.82
N GLU A 20 10.86 10.00 17.61
CA GLU A 20 10.91 8.55 17.87
C GLU A 20 9.77 7.76 17.21
N LEU A 21 9.74 7.76 15.87
CA LEU A 21 8.83 6.92 15.10
C LEU A 21 9.15 5.44 15.32
N PHE A 22 8.15 4.68 15.76
CA PHE A 22 8.22 3.22 15.80
C PHE A 22 6.98 2.56 15.23
N VAL A 23 7.15 1.32 14.79
CA VAL A 23 6.09 0.51 14.17
C VAL A 23 5.69 -0.58 15.15
N GLU A 24 4.44 -0.54 15.60
CA GLU A 24 3.93 -1.58 16.50
C GLU A 24 3.41 -2.79 15.71
N ARG A 25 2.62 -2.55 14.65
CA ARG A 25 2.04 -3.57 13.75
C ARG A 25 1.92 -3.02 12.32
N ARG A 26 1.52 -3.88 11.36
CA ARG A 26 1.24 -3.45 9.97
C ARG A 26 0.29 -2.25 9.97
N ASN A 27 0.68 -1.19 9.27
CA ASN A 27 -0.03 0.09 9.16
C ASN A 27 -0.28 0.88 10.47
N ASN A 28 0.25 0.42 11.61
CA ASN A 28 0.14 1.13 12.89
C ASN A 28 1.47 1.79 13.24
N TYR A 29 1.48 3.11 13.11
CA TYR A 29 2.65 3.94 13.35
C TYR A 29 2.42 4.77 14.61
N TRP A 30 3.41 4.77 15.48
CA TRP A 30 3.38 5.50 16.73
C TRP A 30 4.60 6.41 16.80
N ALA A 31 4.39 7.60 17.32
CA ALA A 31 5.47 8.56 17.54
C ALA A 31 5.08 9.47 18.72
N PHE A 32 6.05 10.21 19.25
CA PHE A 32 5.80 11.17 20.30
C PHE A 32 5.37 12.50 19.67
N PRO A 33 4.20 13.06 20.06
CA PRO A 33 3.80 14.39 19.59
C PRO A 33 4.70 15.48 20.18
N PRO A 34 4.72 16.70 19.60
CA PRO A 34 5.56 17.78 20.08
C PRO A 34 5.24 18.14 21.55
N GLY A 35 6.21 17.93 22.44
CA GLY A 35 6.05 18.14 23.89
C GLY A 35 5.29 17.02 24.62
N GLY A 36 4.94 15.93 23.92
CA GLY A 36 4.33 14.75 24.51
C GLY A 36 5.36 13.86 25.20
N VAL A 37 4.94 13.26 26.32
CA VAL A 37 5.77 12.31 27.10
C VAL A 37 5.32 10.86 26.87
N MET A 38 4.28 10.65 26.07
CA MET A 38 3.73 9.35 25.73
C MET A 38 3.61 9.25 24.20
N PRO A 39 3.95 8.09 23.59
CA PRO A 39 3.74 7.90 22.18
C PRO A 39 2.24 7.78 21.89
N GLU A 40 1.81 8.44 20.82
CA GLU A 40 0.44 8.39 20.33
C GLU A 40 0.40 7.79 18.92
N PRO A 41 -0.69 7.11 18.56
CA PRO A 41 -0.85 6.58 17.21
C PRO A 41 -0.99 7.75 16.23
N ILE A 42 -0.23 7.70 15.13
CA ILE A 42 -0.32 8.73 14.08
C ILE A 42 -1.71 8.64 13.46
N PRO A 43 -2.46 9.77 13.39
CA PRO A 43 -3.82 9.75 12.89
C PRO A 43 -3.91 9.21 11.45
N SER A 44 -4.90 8.35 11.20
CA SER A 44 -5.11 7.72 9.89
C SER A 44 -5.31 8.72 8.75
N HIS A 45 -5.92 9.88 9.04
CA HIS A 45 -6.10 10.95 8.05
C HIS A 45 -4.76 11.58 7.61
N VAL A 46 -3.78 11.68 8.52
CA VAL A 46 -2.42 12.14 8.20
C VAL A 46 -1.73 11.14 7.29
N LEU A 47 -1.78 9.85 7.65
CA LEU A 47 -1.20 8.78 6.84
C LEU A 47 -1.79 8.77 5.43
N ARG A 48 -3.12 8.91 5.31
CA ARG A 48 -3.81 9.06 4.02
C ARG A 48 -3.37 10.30 3.26
N GLY A 49 -3.17 11.43 3.93
CA GLY A 49 -2.63 12.66 3.34
C GLY A 49 -1.23 12.47 2.76
N ILE A 50 -0.31 11.86 3.54
CA ILE A 50 1.05 11.54 3.09
C ILE A 50 1.01 10.63 1.86
N LYS A 51 0.16 9.59 1.87
CA LYS A 51 0.00 8.68 0.72
C LYS A 51 -0.60 9.37 -0.50
N ALA A 52 -1.55 10.29 -0.31
CA ALA A 52 -2.13 11.06 -1.41
C ALA A 52 -1.10 12.00 -2.06
N GLU A 53 -0.17 12.56 -1.28
CA GLU A 53 0.89 13.44 -1.79
C GLU A 53 2.02 12.65 -2.49
N LYS A 54 2.48 11.56 -1.88
CA LYS A 54 3.65 10.79 -2.39
C LYS A 54 3.28 9.69 -3.39
N GLY A 55 2.02 9.27 -3.45
CA GLY A 55 1.51 8.25 -4.37
C GLY A 55 1.67 6.81 -3.88
N LEU A 56 1.81 5.86 -4.83
CA LEU A 56 1.94 4.43 -4.52
C LEU A 56 3.36 4.11 -4.02
N THR A 57 3.45 3.20 -3.03
CA THR A 57 4.75 2.69 -2.60
C THR A 57 5.38 1.81 -3.69
N VAL A 58 6.69 1.57 -3.60
CA VAL A 58 7.42 0.72 -4.57
C VAL A 58 6.83 -0.69 -4.62
N GLU A 59 6.47 -1.26 -3.46
CA GLU A 59 5.82 -2.56 -3.38
C GLU A 59 4.47 -2.56 -4.10
N GLU A 60 3.63 -1.55 -3.83
CA GLU A 60 2.32 -1.39 -4.46
C GLU A 60 2.44 -1.21 -5.97
N ARG A 61 3.46 -0.50 -6.43
CA ARG A 61 3.77 -0.31 -7.85
C ARG A 61 4.18 -1.62 -8.52
N ILE A 62 5.00 -2.44 -7.87
CA ILE A 62 5.41 -3.76 -8.38
C ILE A 62 4.19 -4.69 -8.49
N TRP A 63 3.32 -4.72 -7.48
CA TRP A 63 2.10 -5.51 -7.49
C TRP A 63 1.10 -5.05 -8.55
N SER A 64 0.96 -3.74 -8.74
CA SER A 64 0.14 -3.18 -9.82
C SER A 64 0.70 -3.54 -11.19
N PHE A 65 2.02 -3.45 -11.34
CA PHE A 65 2.69 -3.81 -12.60
C PHE A 65 2.58 -5.32 -12.90
N SER A 66 2.72 -6.18 -11.89
CA SER A 66 2.58 -7.62 -12.05
C SER A 66 1.14 -8.02 -12.43
N ALA A 67 0.13 -7.35 -11.88
CA ALA A 67 -1.27 -7.51 -12.25
C ALA A 67 -1.53 -7.16 -13.73
N VAL A 68 -0.98 -6.03 -14.20
CA VAL A 68 -1.08 -5.62 -15.60
C VAL A 68 -0.34 -6.59 -16.52
N MET A 69 0.88 -6.98 -16.18
CA MET A 69 1.63 -7.94 -16.99
C MET A 69 0.96 -9.32 -17.03
N GLY A 70 0.42 -9.78 -15.91
CA GLY A 70 -0.33 -11.03 -15.82
C GLY A 70 -1.58 -11.03 -16.70
N THR A 71 -2.30 -9.90 -16.76
CA THR A 71 -3.45 -9.76 -17.67
C THR A 71 -3.05 -9.77 -19.13
N VAL A 72 -1.96 -9.09 -19.51
CA VAL A 72 -1.45 -9.13 -20.90
C VAL A 72 -1.09 -10.56 -21.30
N VAL A 73 -0.36 -11.29 -20.45
CA VAL A 73 0.01 -12.69 -20.69
C VAL A 73 -1.23 -13.59 -20.80
N ALA A 74 -2.24 -13.36 -19.95
CA ALA A 74 -3.48 -14.11 -20.01
C ALA A 74 -4.24 -13.89 -21.32
N VAL A 75 -4.31 -12.65 -21.82
CA VAL A 75 -4.91 -12.31 -23.11
C VAL A 75 -4.20 -13.06 -24.25
N VAL A 76 -2.86 -13.00 -24.30
CA VAL A 76 -2.08 -13.72 -25.32
C VAL A 76 -2.29 -15.23 -25.23
N SER A 77 -2.29 -15.78 -24.01
CA SER A 77 -2.52 -17.21 -23.77
C SER A 77 -3.92 -17.65 -24.22
N THR A 78 -4.94 -16.81 -24.03
CA THR A 78 -6.30 -17.07 -24.52
C THR A 78 -6.35 -17.19 -26.05
N PHE A 79 -5.58 -16.39 -26.79
CA PHE A 79 -5.50 -16.53 -28.25
C PHE A 79 -4.79 -17.82 -28.69
N ILE A 80 -3.71 -18.20 -28.01
CA ILE A 80 -2.94 -19.41 -28.33
C ILE A 80 -3.75 -20.67 -28.01
N LEU A 81 -4.35 -20.72 -26.82
CA LEU A 81 -5.09 -21.89 -26.31
C LEU A 81 -6.55 -21.92 -26.77
N ARG A 82 -7.04 -20.86 -27.42
CA ARG A 82 -8.46 -20.65 -27.80
C ARG A 82 -9.44 -20.93 -26.66
N CYS A 83 -9.02 -20.61 -25.43
CA CYS A 83 -9.71 -20.98 -24.21
C CYS A 83 -9.87 -19.75 -23.31
N PRO A 84 -11.06 -19.50 -22.72
CA PRO A 84 -11.30 -18.33 -21.87
C PRO A 84 -10.75 -18.49 -20.43
N MET A 85 -10.34 -19.69 -20.02
CA MET A 85 -9.90 -19.97 -18.64
C MET A 85 -8.73 -19.10 -18.14
N PRO A 86 -7.67 -18.82 -18.93
CA PRO A 86 -6.57 -17.93 -18.50
C PRO A 86 -7.06 -16.53 -18.14
N LEU A 87 -8.07 -16.02 -18.84
CA LEU A 87 -8.64 -14.70 -18.61
C LEU A 87 -9.46 -14.64 -17.32
N VAL A 88 -10.20 -15.71 -17.01
CA VAL A 88 -10.92 -15.85 -15.72
C VAL A 88 -9.92 -15.90 -14.55
N LEU A 89 -8.80 -16.61 -14.71
CA LEU A 89 -7.76 -16.66 -13.69
C LEU A 89 -7.12 -15.28 -13.47
N ALA A 90 -6.84 -14.53 -14.54
CA ALA A 90 -6.31 -13.17 -14.44
C ALA A 90 -7.31 -12.22 -13.75
N PHE A 91 -8.60 -12.37 -14.01
CA PHE A 91 -9.64 -11.62 -13.31
C PHE A 91 -9.65 -11.93 -11.80
N ALA A 92 -9.62 -13.21 -11.43
CA ALA A 92 -9.58 -13.62 -10.02
C ALA A 92 -8.31 -13.11 -9.33
N PHE A 93 -7.16 -13.19 -10.01
CA PHE A 93 -5.90 -12.65 -9.51
C PHE A 93 -6.00 -11.14 -9.25
N ASN A 94 -6.55 -10.37 -10.19
CA ASN A 94 -6.76 -8.94 -10.02
C ASN A 94 -7.73 -8.61 -8.88
N ALA A 95 -8.79 -9.40 -8.70
CA ALA A 95 -9.71 -9.20 -7.58
C ALA A 95 -9.00 -9.38 -6.23
N VAL A 96 -8.13 -10.40 -6.11
CA VAL A 96 -7.33 -10.61 -4.90
C VAL A 96 -6.31 -9.50 -4.70
N THR A 97 -5.63 -9.02 -5.75
CA THR A 97 -4.68 -7.91 -5.60
C THR A 97 -5.38 -6.63 -5.17
N VAL A 98 -6.56 -6.32 -5.73
CA VAL A 98 -7.38 -5.16 -5.31
C VAL A 98 -7.80 -5.29 -3.84
N ALA A 99 -8.28 -6.46 -3.41
CA ALA A 99 -8.63 -6.69 -2.01
C ALA A 99 -7.43 -6.50 -1.06
N GLN A 100 -6.21 -6.76 -1.53
CA GLN A 100 -4.99 -6.50 -0.77
C GLN A 100 -4.55 -5.03 -0.78
N PHE A 101 -5.11 -4.18 -1.66
CA PHE A 101 -4.84 -2.74 -1.72
C PHE A 101 -5.80 -1.91 -0.86
N GLU A 102 -6.99 -2.41 -0.58
CA GLU A 102 -7.91 -1.75 0.35
C GLU A 102 -7.28 -1.68 1.74
N LEU A 103 -7.10 -0.46 2.24
CA LEU A 103 -6.67 -0.24 3.61
C LEU A 103 -7.82 -0.64 4.53
N GLU A 104 -7.56 -1.50 5.51
CA GLU A 104 -8.51 -1.78 6.60
C GLU A 104 -8.83 -0.46 7.32
N ASP A 105 -9.94 0.17 6.96
CA ASP A 105 -10.56 1.25 7.71
C ASP A 105 -11.20 0.62 8.96
N VAL A 106 -10.42 0.48 10.04
CA VAL A 106 -10.95 0.15 11.38
C VAL A 106 -10.64 1.30 12.32
#